data_AF-A0A0S4XRR2-F1
#
_entry.id   AF-A0A0S4XRR2-F1
#
_cell.length_a   1.000
_cell.length_b   1.000
_cell.length_c   1.000
_cell.angle_alpha   90.00
_cell.angle_beta   90.00
_cell.angle_gamma   90.00
#
_symmetry.space_group_name_H-M   'P 1'
#
loop_
_entity.id
_entity.type
_entity.pdbx_description
1 polymer ?
#
loop_
_entity_poly.entity_id
_entity_poly.type
_entity_poly.pdbx_seq_one_letter_code
_entity_poly.pdbx_strand_id
1 'polypeptide(L)'
;METARLVHNLTLQKSQRYSTRIWESHGTILKKLSYYVPENNFIRLKIGKRVEVLEYQRKIHEAMKYLLGRLFGGRSLEANQFSIGCDTVLRVPSTLKFRIENLYTPSFKIANTLDVVNQIVDNSSLPLSSLKYSFENHIYHHPHSLVRTVKMLKLEVEMVPDYISGIVSNLQMVDEKRAHIVFLGDCTSSNFLKILAHWILEFHRDIGTYHTYQLSEAVVDEVMIFVRTNYGVMIEAGLPQTTDQITLNINDTSSLVISKFQQKEKWIFGLKMEH
;
A
#
# COMPACT_ATOMS: atom_id res chain seq x y z
N MET A 1 35.36 -11.08 -4.50
CA MET A 1 34.06 -10.45 -4.80
C MET A 1 33.06 -11.05 -3.83
N GLU A 2 32.89 -10.43 -2.65
CA GLU A 2 31.94 -10.92 -1.65
C GLU A 2 30.53 -10.43 -1.99
N THR A 3 29.68 -11.35 -2.41
CA THR A 3 28.25 -11.14 -2.60
C THR A 3 27.59 -11.04 -1.22
N ALA A 4 27.48 -9.83 -0.68
CA ALA A 4 26.69 -9.60 0.52
C ALA A 4 25.20 -9.71 0.18
N ARG A 5 24.65 -10.93 0.20
CA ARG A 5 23.20 -11.17 0.19
C ARG A 5 22.60 -10.59 1.47
N LEU A 6 22.10 -9.36 1.40
CA LEU A 6 21.32 -8.73 2.47
C LEU A 6 19.87 -9.24 2.39
N VAL A 7 19.63 -10.44 2.91
CA VAL A 7 18.31 -11.10 2.94
C VAL A 7 17.36 -10.45 3.98
N HIS A 8 17.51 -9.18 4.33
CA HIS A 8 16.82 -8.58 5.48
C HIS A 8 16.16 -7.25 5.15
N ASN A 9 14.98 -7.05 5.77
CA ASN A 9 14.17 -5.83 5.75
C ASN A 9 15.03 -4.59 6.03
N LEU A 10 15.25 -3.77 5.02
CA LEU A 10 15.84 -2.45 5.16
C LEU A 10 14.70 -1.44 5.35
N THR A 11 14.71 -0.73 6.48
CA THR A 11 13.77 0.35 6.76
C THR A 11 14.55 1.63 6.94
N LEU A 12 14.39 2.56 6.01
CA LEU A 12 14.86 3.94 6.15
C LEU A 12 13.69 4.79 6.63
N GLN A 13 13.69 5.15 7.91
CA GLN A 13 12.65 5.98 8.51
C GLN A 13 13.22 7.32 8.96
N LYS A 14 12.52 8.40 8.61
CA LYS A 14 12.77 9.73 9.14
C LYS A 14 11.97 9.90 10.44
N SER A 15 12.64 10.25 11.54
CA SER A 15 11.98 10.81 12.73
C SER A 15 12.10 12.32 12.67
N GLN A 16 11.01 13.03 12.38
CA GLN A 16 10.88 14.43 12.78
C GLN A 16 9.96 14.51 14.00
N ARG A 17 10.41 15.24 15.02
CA ARG A 17 9.71 15.43 16.29
C ARG A 17 8.35 16.09 16.03
N TYR A 18 7.27 15.45 16.46
CA TYR A 18 5.98 16.12 16.65
C TYR A 18 5.90 16.59 18.11
N SER A 19 5.58 17.86 18.34
CA SER A 19 5.10 18.34 19.62
C SER A 19 3.58 18.27 19.60
N THR A 20 3.00 17.34 20.35
CA THR A 20 1.55 17.33 20.57
C THR A 20 1.25 18.18 21.79
N ARG A 21 0.53 19.30 21.60
CA ARG A 21 -0.15 20.00 22.69
C ARG A 21 -1.57 19.45 22.74
N ILE A 22 -1.90 18.74 23.80
CA ILE A 22 -3.29 18.35 24.08
C ILE A 22 -3.89 19.48 24.92
N TRP A 23 -4.98 20.06 24.42
CA TRP A 23 -5.81 20.99 25.18
C TRP A 23 -7.04 20.23 25.67
N GLU A 24 -7.36 20.38 26.95
CA GLU A 24 -8.65 19.98 27.50
C GLU A 24 -9.42 21.24 27.90
N SER A 25 -10.75 21.20 27.79
CA SER A 25 -11.66 22.35 27.72
C SER A 25 -11.74 23.24 28.97
N HIS A 26 -10.99 22.97 30.04
CA HIS A 26 -11.09 23.70 31.33
C HIS A 26 -9.74 24.14 31.93
N GLY A 27 -8.84 24.67 31.09
CA GLY A 27 -7.85 25.66 31.53
C GLY A 27 -6.76 25.22 32.51
N THR A 28 -6.51 23.92 32.73
CA THR A 28 -5.45 23.44 33.64
C THR A 28 -4.45 22.55 32.92
N ILE A 29 -3.15 22.90 32.99
CA ILE A 29 -2.05 22.11 32.40
C ILE A 29 -1.79 20.86 33.26
N LEU A 30 -2.24 19.69 32.80
CA LEU A 30 -1.88 18.42 33.41
C LEU A 30 -0.54 17.93 32.83
N LYS A 31 0.53 18.16 33.60
CA LYS A 31 1.91 17.65 33.39
C LYS A 31 2.60 18.07 32.08
N LYS A 32 3.56 18.98 32.21
CA LYS A 32 4.66 19.15 31.26
C LYS A 32 5.59 17.92 31.33
N LEU A 33 5.41 16.95 30.42
CA LEU A 33 6.46 15.97 30.15
C LEU A 33 7.53 16.63 29.28
N SER A 34 8.46 17.34 29.94
CA SER A 34 9.70 17.78 29.30
C SER A 34 10.66 16.61 29.21
N TYR A 35 10.73 15.98 28.04
CA TYR A 35 11.83 15.06 27.74
C TYR A 35 13.10 15.87 27.45
N TYR A 36 14.15 15.50 28.17
CA TYR A 36 15.51 16.00 28.05
C TYR A 36 15.96 16.01 26.59
N VAL A 37 16.51 17.12 26.12
CA VAL A 37 17.03 17.29 24.76
C VAL A 37 18.51 16.88 24.78
N PRO A 38 18.94 15.79 24.12
CA PRO A 38 20.36 15.58 23.88
C PRO A 38 20.81 16.54 22.76
N GLU A 39 21.96 17.18 22.96
CA GLU A 39 22.55 18.20 22.09
C GLU A 39 23.10 17.67 20.75
N ASN A 40 22.91 16.39 20.42
CA ASN A 40 23.47 15.75 19.23
C ASN A 40 22.37 15.27 18.25
N ASN A 41 22.44 15.71 16.98
CA ASN A 41 21.64 15.10 15.92
C ASN A 41 22.25 13.74 15.55
N PHE A 42 21.44 12.68 15.48
CA PHE A 42 21.90 11.36 15.08
C PHE A 42 20.99 10.71 14.03
N ILE A 43 21.57 9.90 13.15
CA ILE A 43 20.86 9.04 12.22
C ILE A 43 21.06 7.59 12.66
N ARG A 44 19.98 6.83 12.70
CA ARG A 44 19.99 5.42 13.11
C ARG A 44 19.71 4.53 11.91
N LEU A 45 20.64 3.63 11.61
CA LEU A 45 20.45 2.53 10.67
C LEU A 45 20.20 1.24 11.44
N LYS A 46 19.21 0.46 11.02
CA LYS A 46 18.98 -0.89 11.55
C LYS A 46 19.06 -1.91 10.42
N ILE A 47 19.94 -2.91 10.58
CA ILE A 47 20.07 -4.06 9.69
C ILE A 47 19.85 -5.32 10.52
N GLY A 48 18.66 -5.92 10.43
CA GLY A 48 18.27 -7.03 11.30
C GLY A 48 18.31 -6.64 12.78
N LYS A 49 19.17 -7.29 13.57
CA LYS A 49 19.39 -6.95 15.00
C LYS A 49 20.46 -5.88 15.21
N ARG A 50 21.23 -5.51 14.18
CA ARG A 50 22.31 -4.52 14.29
C ARG A 50 21.75 -3.12 14.15
N VAL A 51 22.23 -2.23 15.01
CA VAL A 51 21.86 -0.81 15.01
C VAL A 51 23.16 -0.01 14.95
N GLU A 52 23.31 0.80 13.91
CA GLU A 52 24.36 1.83 13.84
C GLU A 52 23.73 3.19 14.08
N VAL A 53 24.42 4.02 14.86
CA VAL A 53 24.02 5.41 15.14
C VAL A 53 25.16 6.30 14.72
N LEU A 54 24.91 7.22 13.79
CA LEU A 54 25.86 8.24 13.37
C LEU A 54 25.43 9.59 13.93
N GLU A 55 26.24 10.17 14.82
CA GLU A 55 26.11 11.56 15.20
C GLU A 55 26.59 12.47 14.06
N TYR A 56 25.85 13.55 13.79
CA TYR A 56 26.19 14.47 12.71
C TYR A 56 25.97 15.93 13.11
N GLN A 57 26.88 16.80 12.64
CA GLN A 57 26.79 18.26 12.79
C GLN A 57 26.37 18.97 11.48
N ARG A 58 26.24 18.22 10.38
CA ARG A 58 25.93 18.74 9.05
C ARG A 58 24.42 18.96 8.84
N LYS A 59 24.05 19.58 7.72
CA LYS A 59 22.65 19.56 7.25
C LYS A 59 22.22 18.10 7.03
N ILE A 60 20.99 17.77 7.43
CA ILE A 60 20.47 16.38 7.42
C ILE A 60 20.60 15.65 6.07
N HIS A 61 20.46 16.37 4.95
CA HIS A 61 20.61 15.79 3.61
C HIS A 61 22.06 15.40 3.29
N GLU A 62 23.04 16.14 3.79
CA GLU A 62 24.46 15.80 3.64
C GLU A 62 24.84 14.60 4.51
N ALA A 63 24.31 14.55 5.73
CA ALA A 63 24.51 13.40 6.62
C ALA A 63 23.90 12.12 6.04
N MET A 64 22.69 12.21 5.48
CA MET A 64 22.03 11.08 4.82
C MET A 64 22.78 10.62 3.56
N LYS A 65 23.20 11.57 2.70
CA LYS A 65 23.99 11.25 1.49
C LYS A 65 25.30 10.55 1.86
N TYR A 66 26.00 11.05 2.88
CA TYR A 66 27.21 10.43 3.40
C TYR A 66 26.96 9.01 3.90
N LEU A 67 25.91 8.81 4.70
CA LEU A 67 25.56 7.49 5.24
C LEU A 67 25.23 6.49 4.13
N LEU A 68 24.35 6.85 3.22
CA LEU A 68 23.98 5.99 2.09
C LEU A 68 25.23 5.65 1.27
N GLY A 69 26.10 6.63 1.01
CA GLY A 69 27.38 6.40 0.33
C GLY A 69 28.31 5.46 1.09
N ARG A 70 28.42 5.57 2.42
CA ARG A 70 29.29 4.72 3.23
C ARG A 70 28.75 3.29 3.39
N LEU A 71 27.44 3.16 3.53
CA LEU A 71 26.78 1.87 3.80
C LEU A 71 26.57 1.07 2.52
N PHE A 72 26.38 1.74 1.40
CA PHE A 72 25.91 1.10 0.18
C PHE A 72 26.76 1.43 -1.05
N GLY A 73 27.65 2.42 -0.96
CA GLY A 73 28.55 2.77 -2.05
C GLY A 73 29.44 1.60 -2.46
N GLY A 74 29.48 1.33 -3.76
CA GLY A 74 30.28 0.24 -4.33
C GLY A 74 29.74 -1.17 -4.07
N ARG A 75 28.53 -1.31 -3.53
CA ARG A 75 27.89 -2.61 -3.24
C ARG A 75 26.73 -2.85 -4.20
N SER A 76 26.56 -4.10 -4.64
CA SER A 76 25.31 -4.55 -5.26
C SER A 76 24.33 -4.90 -4.15
N LEU A 77 23.12 -4.35 -4.22
CA LEU A 77 22.11 -4.48 -3.18
C LEU A 77 20.91 -5.18 -3.78
N GLU A 78 20.55 -6.31 -3.21
CA GLU A 78 19.38 -7.07 -3.60
C GLU A 78 18.49 -7.25 -2.37
N ALA A 79 17.21 -6.92 -2.50
CA ALA A 79 16.24 -7.07 -1.43
C ALA A 79 14.92 -7.60 -1.98
N ASN A 80 14.46 -8.75 -1.49
CA ASN A 80 13.14 -9.26 -1.84
C ASN A 80 12.03 -8.27 -1.40
N GLN A 81 12.17 -7.72 -0.19
CA GLN A 81 11.28 -6.69 0.35
C GLN A 81 12.09 -5.44 0.70
N PHE A 82 11.74 -4.33 0.08
CA PHE A 82 12.36 -3.04 0.32
C PHE A 82 11.33 -2.06 0.86
N SER A 83 11.64 -1.42 1.99
CA SER A 83 10.77 -0.41 2.58
C SER A 83 11.44 0.94 2.71
N ILE A 84 10.77 1.96 2.21
CA ILE A 84 11.27 3.33 2.22
C ILE A 84 10.11 4.29 2.43
N GLY A 85 10.26 5.20 3.39
CA GLY A 85 9.29 6.26 3.64
C GLY A 85 10.00 7.59 3.82
N CYS A 86 9.54 8.62 3.09
CA CYS A 86 10.02 9.97 3.31
C CYS A 86 8.94 11.03 3.06
N ASP A 87 8.56 11.74 4.11
CA ASP A 87 7.63 12.89 4.01
C ASP A 87 8.33 14.19 3.57
N THR A 88 9.59 14.11 3.15
CA THR A 88 10.41 15.23 2.66
C THR A 88 11.31 14.81 1.51
N VAL A 89 12.05 15.76 0.92
CA VAL A 89 13.01 15.48 -0.15
C VAL A 89 14.16 14.60 0.39
N LEU A 90 14.19 13.34 -0.03
CA LEU A 90 15.29 12.42 0.24
C LEU A 90 16.29 12.49 -0.91
N ARG A 91 17.50 13.03 -0.63
CA ARG A 91 18.59 13.05 -1.60
C ARG A 91 19.42 11.78 -1.47
N VAL A 92 19.28 10.90 -2.44
CA VAL A 92 20.01 9.63 -2.55
C VAL A 92 21.19 9.79 -3.52
N PRO A 93 22.34 9.15 -3.26
CA PRO A 93 23.42 9.11 -4.25
C PRO A 93 22.94 8.45 -5.55
N SER A 94 23.24 9.05 -6.71
CA SER A 94 22.83 8.51 -8.02
C SER A 94 23.47 7.15 -8.36
N THR A 95 24.59 6.84 -7.73
CA THR A 95 25.30 5.55 -7.86
C THR A 95 24.63 4.42 -7.08
N LEU A 96 23.66 4.72 -6.22
CA LEU A 96 22.97 3.74 -5.42
C LEU A 96 21.91 3.03 -6.25
N LYS A 97 22.04 1.70 -6.41
CA LYS A 97 21.07 0.87 -7.13
C LYS A 97 20.69 -0.35 -6.30
N PHE A 98 19.39 -0.60 -6.20
CA PHE A 98 18.78 -1.75 -5.54
C PHE A 98 18.04 -2.60 -6.56
N ARG A 99 18.34 -3.90 -6.57
CA ARG A 99 17.47 -4.88 -7.19
C ARG A 99 16.40 -5.28 -6.18
N ILE A 100 15.15 -4.98 -6.47
CA ILE A 100 14.04 -5.22 -5.54
C ILE A 100 12.91 -5.94 -6.25
N GLU A 101 12.19 -6.77 -5.51
CA GLU A 101 11.01 -7.43 -6.05
C GLU A 101 9.71 -6.80 -5.53
N ASN A 102 9.69 -6.48 -4.22
CA ASN A 102 8.52 -5.94 -3.53
C ASN A 102 8.87 -4.63 -2.83
N LEU A 103 8.04 -3.62 -3.04
CA LEU A 103 8.19 -2.28 -2.46
C LEU A 103 7.10 -2.01 -1.43
N TYR A 104 7.48 -1.53 -0.24
CA TYR A 104 6.55 -0.99 0.75
C TYR A 104 6.89 0.45 1.12
N THR A 105 5.97 1.37 0.89
CA THR A 105 6.14 2.79 1.19
C THR A 105 5.15 3.23 2.29
N PRO A 106 5.58 3.25 3.56
CA PRO A 106 4.76 3.72 4.68
C PRO A 106 4.63 5.26 4.73
N SER A 107 4.87 5.95 3.62
CA SER A 107 4.92 7.42 3.53
C SER A 107 3.57 7.98 3.14
N PHE A 108 3.15 9.07 3.78
CA PHE A 108 1.98 9.84 3.37
C PHE A 108 2.22 10.62 2.08
N LYS A 109 3.49 10.90 1.76
CA LYS A 109 3.90 11.53 0.48
C LYS A 109 4.42 10.50 -0.50
N ILE A 110 3.51 9.68 -1.01
CA ILE A 110 3.86 8.57 -1.90
C ILE A 110 4.56 9.04 -3.18
N ALA A 111 4.11 10.12 -3.83
CA ALA A 111 4.70 10.59 -5.09
C ALA A 111 6.20 10.88 -4.94
N ASN A 112 6.57 11.69 -3.94
CA ASN A 112 7.98 11.98 -3.63
C ASN A 112 8.77 10.71 -3.31
N THR A 113 8.14 9.75 -2.64
CA THR A 113 8.79 8.49 -2.28
C THR A 113 9.05 7.65 -3.53
N LEU A 114 8.08 7.55 -4.43
CA LEU A 114 8.20 6.82 -5.70
C LEU A 114 9.23 7.46 -6.63
N ASP A 115 9.32 8.80 -6.68
CA ASP A 115 10.35 9.50 -7.46
C ASP A 115 11.77 9.13 -6.99
N VAL A 116 11.95 9.00 -5.67
CA VAL A 116 13.22 8.58 -5.08
C VAL A 116 13.47 7.11 -5.38
N VAL A 117 12.46 6.24 -5.25
CA VAL A 117 12.60 4.82 -5.61
C VAL A 117 12.98 4.67 -7.08
N ASN A 118 12.35 5.42 -7.98
CA ASN A 118 12.64 5.36 -9.41
C ASN A 118 14.11 5.70 -9.73
N GLN A 119 14.75 6.52 -8.90
CA GLN A 119 16.18 6.85 -9.04
C GLN A 119 17.11 5.74 -8.56
N ILE A 120 16.69 4.96 -7.55
CA ILE A 120 17.56 3.95 -6.90
C ILE A 120 17.19 2.52 -7.25
N VAL A 121 16.07 2.27 -7.93
CA VAL A 121 15.74 0.94 -8.42
C VAL A 121 16.60 0.61 -9.64
N ASP A 122 17.06 -0.62 -9.72
CA ASP A 122 17.73 -1.16 -10.88
C ASP A 122 16.69 -1.55 -11.95
N ASN A 123 16.94 -1.26 -13.22
CA ASN A 123 15.99 -1.55 -14.30
C ASN A 123 15.63 -3.04 -14.41
N SER A 124 16.53 -3.94 -14.00
CA SER A 124 16.25 -5.39 -13.96
C SER A 124 15.16 -5.80 -12.97
N SER A 125 14.76 -4.89 -12.07
CA SER A 125 13.66 -5.10 -11.12
C SER A 125 12.29 -4.75 -11.67
N LEU A 126 12.23 -4.11 -12.85
CA LEU A 126 10.99 -3.61 -13.41
C LEU A 126 10.41 -4.61 -14.43
N PRO A 127 9.08 -4.84 -14.44
CA PRO A 127 8.11 -4.35 -13.46
C PRO A 127 8.24 -5.04 -12.10
N LEU A 128 7.94 -4.28 -11.03
CA LEU A 128 7.94 -4.82 -9.67
C LEU A 128 6.85 -5.89 -9.50
N SER A 129 7.13 -6.92 -8.69
CA SER A 129 6.13 -7.95 -8.36
C SER A 129 5.01 -7.40 -7.49
N SER A 130 5.33 -6.54 -6.51
CA SER A 130 4.29 -5.84 -5.75
C SER A 130 4.70 -4.48 -5.21
N LEU A 131 3.72 -3.60 -5.08
CA LEU A 131 3.83 -2.28 -4.47
C LEU A 131 2.76 -2.15 -3.40
N LYS A 132 3.17 -1.85 -2.18
CA LYS A 132 2.29 -1.60 -1.04
C LYS A 132 2.42 -0.17 -0.54
N TYR A 133 1.32 0.56 -0.38
CA TYR A 133 1.31 1.89 0.24
C TYR A 133 -0.01 2.20 0.97
N SER A 134 0.07 3.13 1.90
CA SER A 134 -1.09 3.68 2.59
C SER A 134 -1.75 4.77 1.74
N PHE A 135 -3.04 4.62 1.46
CA PHE A 135 -3.82 5.53 0.65
C PHE A 135 -4.25 6.75 1.48
N GLU A 136 -3.95 7.95 0.98
CA GLU A 136 -4.47 9.21 1.51
C GLU A 136 -5.06 10.06 0.38
N ASN A 137 -6.05 10.88 0.73
CA ASN A 137 -7.06 11.54 -0.10
C ASN A 137 -6.53 12.58 -1.14
N HIS A 138 -5.23 12.60 -1.44
CA HIS A 138 -4.59 13.68 -2.21
C HIS A 138 -3.84 13.22 -3.45
N ILE A 139 -3.85 11.93 -3.79
CA ILE A 139 -3.21 11.45 -5.03
C ILE A 139 -4.22 11.56 -6.16
N TYR A 140 -4.46 12.79 -6.60
CA TYR A 140 -5.12 13.04 -7.86
C TYR A 140 -4.09 13.51 -8.90
N HIS A 141 -4.28 12.95 -10.09
CA HIS A 141 -4.00 13.49 -11.42
C HIS A 141 -3.03 12.70 -12.30
N HIS A 142 -2.03 11.98 -11.79
CA HIS A 142 -1.14 11.18 -12.67
C HIS A 142 -0.59 9.93 -11.97
N PRO A 143 -0.89 8.71 -12.46
CA PRO A 143 -0.29 7.51 -11.90
C PRO A 143 1.20 7.46 -12.24
N HIS A 144 2.03 7.40 -11.20
CA HIS A 144 3.46 7.21 -11.31
C HIS A 144 3.77 5.89 -12.05
N SER A 145 4.79 5.85 -12.90
CA SER A 145 5.12 4.69 -13.75
C SER A 145 5.25 3.37 -12.97
N LEU A 146 5.88 3.42 -11.78
CA LEU A 146 5.99 2.28 -10.86
C LEU A 146 4.64 1.75 -10.35
N VAL A 147 3.60 2.59 -10.25
CA VAL A 147 2.24 2.16 -9.88
C VAL A 147 1.56 1.51 -11.08
N ARG A 148 1.70 2.09 -12.27
CA ARG A 148 1.06 1.56 -13.50
C ARG A 148 1.54 0.16 -13.83
N THR A 149 2.85 -0.03 -13.81
CA THR A 149 3.51 -1.24 -14.31
C THR A 149 3.59 -2.37 -13.29
N VAL A 150 3.16 -2.16 -12.03
CA VAL A 150 3.29 -3.19 -10.99
C VAL A 150 2.37 -4.38 -11.26
N LYS A 151 2.85 -5.60 -10.99
CA LYS A 151 2.05 -6.82 -11.15
C LYS A 151 0.94 -6.99 -10.10
N MET A 152 1.11 -6.37 -8.94
CA MET A 152 0.16 -6.43 -7.83
C MET A 152 0.23 -5.15 -7.00
N LEU A 153 -0.86 -4.39 -7.01
CA LEU A 153 -1.01 -3.23 -6.14
C LEU A 153 -1.62 -3.64 -4.79
N LYS A 154 -1.03 -3.20 -3.69
CA LYS A 154 -1.54 -3.42 -2.33
C LYS A 154 -1.84 -2.09 -1.66
N LEU A 155 -3.10 -1.80 -1.40
CA LEU A 155 -3.53 -0.56 -0.79
C LEU A 155 -3.91 -0.80 0.67
N GLU A 156 -3.31 -0.02 1.57
CA GLU A 156 -3.79 0.12 2.94
C GLU A 156 -4.66 1.37 3.02
N VAL A 157 -5.94 1.20 3.30
CA VAL A 157 -6.93 2.27 3.18
C VAL A 157 -7.54 2.55 4.55
N GLU A 158 -7.47 3.80 4.99
CA GLU A 158 -8.31 4.28 6.08
C GLU A 158 -9.68 4.62 5.50
N MET A 159 -10.72 3.90 5.92
CA MET A 159 -12.01 3.98 5.26
C MET A 159 -12.85 5.15 5.79
N VAL A 160 -12.89 6.23 5.02
CA VAL A 160 -13.80 7.36 5.20
C VAL A 160 -14.80 7.36 4.04
N PRO A 161 -16.11 7.57 4.25
CA PRO A 161 -17.12 7.47 3.20
C PRO A 161 -16.83 8.25 1.91
N ASP A 162 -16.14 9.38 2.02
CA ASP A 162 -15.79 10.25 0.89
C ASP A 162 -14.65 9.70 0.01
N TYR A 163 -13.99 8.61 0.41
CA TYR A 163 -12.76 8.13 -0.23
C TYR A 163 -13.01 7.05 -1.29
N ILE A 164 -14.25 6.60 -1.45
CA ILE A 164 -14.60 5.49 -2.34
C ILE A 164 -14.26 5.79 -3.79
N SER A 165 -14.58 6.99 -4.27
CA SER A 165 -14.22 7.43 -5.63
C SER A 165 -12.70 7.45 -5.84
N GLY A 166 -11.94 7.92 -4.84
CA GLY A 166 -10.47 7.91 -4.87
C GLY A 166 -9.88 6.51 -4.95
N ILE A 167 -10.42 5.56 -4.18
CA ILE A 167 -10.02 4.15 -4.22
C ILE A 167 -10.30 3.57 -5.61
N VAL A 168 -11.52 3.75 -6.14
CA VAL A 168 -11.90 3.22 -7.46
C VAL A 168 -11.00 3.77 -8.56
N SER A 169 -10.73 5.08 -8.57
CA SER A 169 -9.85 5.71 -9.54
C SER A 169 -8.42 5.17 -9.49
N ASN A 170 -7.85 4.93 -8.30
CA ASN A 170 -6.49 4.37 -8.19
C ASN A 170 -6.41 2.93 -8.69
N LEU A 171 -7.45 2.14 -8.44
CA LEU A 171 -7.51 0.76 -8.90
C LEU A 171 -7.58 0.64 -10.43
N GLN A 172 -8.11 1.65 -11.11
CA GLN A 172 -8.13 1.71 -12.59
C GLN A 172 -6.77 2.07 -13.21
N MET A 173 -5.80 2.53 -12.41
CA MET A 173 -4.52 3.03 -12.93
C MET A 173 -3.45 1.94 -13.15
N VAL A 174 -3.70 0.70 -12.73
CA VAL A 174 -2.72 -0.41 -12.79
C VAL A 174 -2.94 -1.22 -14.07
N ASP A 175 -1.90 -1.37 -14.87
CA ASP A 175 -1.96 -2.05 -16.18
C ASP A 175 -2.27 -3.56 -16.02
N GLU A 176 -1.74 -4.19 -14.97
CA GLU A 176 -1.93 -5.61 -14.66
C GLU A 176 -3.27 -5.91 -13.94
N LYS A 177 -4.10 -4.90 -13.68
CA LYS A 177 -5.49 -5.00 -13.20
C LYS A 177 -5.69 -5.87 -11.94
N ARG A 178 -4.62 -6.04 -11.15
CA ARG A 178 -4.62 -6.86 -9.93
C ARG A 178 -4.33 -6.01 -8.71
N ALA A 179 -5.24 -6.07 -7.74
CA ALA A 179 -5.11 -5.31 -6.52
C ALA A 179 -5.57 -6.08 -5.28
N HIS A 180 -4.97 -5.74 -4.14
CA HIS A 180 -5.37 -6.20 -2.82
C HIS A 180 -5.55 -5.01 -1.88
N ILE A 181 -6.73 -4.88 -1.30
CA ILE A 181 -7.12 -3.75 -0.46
C ILE A 181 -7.26 -4.24 0.97
N VAL A 182 -6.59 -3.56 1.90
CA VAL A 182 -6.68 -3.79 3.34
C VAL A 182 -7.23 -2.53 3.99
N PHE A 183 -8.33 -2.66 4.71
CA PHE A 183 -8.86 -1.53 5.49
C PHE A 183 -8.16 -1.45 6.85
N LEU A 184 -7.65 -0.26 7.18
CA LEU A 184 -6.95 0.02 8.45
C LEU A 184 -7.91 0.27 9.63
N GLY A 185 -9.21 0.36 9.36
CA GLY A 185 -10.29 0.44 10.33
C GLY A 185 -11.47 -0.44 9.93
N ASP A 186 -12.57 -0.35 10.68
CA ASP A 186 -13.74 -1.20 10.44
C ASP A 186 -14.43 -0.85 9.12
N CYS A 187 -14.41 -1.80 8.19
CA CYS A 187 -15.19 -1.72 6.97
C CYS A 187 -16.63 -2.14 7.25
N THR A 188 -17.61 -1.23 7.14
CA THR A 188 -19.03 -1.60 7.25
C THR A 188 -19.55 -2.15 5.92
N SER A 189 -20.53 -3.04 6.00
CA SER A 189 -21.23 -3.59 4.83
C SER A 189 -21.78 -2.48 3.93
N SER A 190 -22.39 -1.44 4.50
CA SER A 190 -22.89 -0.29 3.74
C SER A 190 -21.80 0.41 2.91
N ASN A 191 -20.61 0.59 3.47
CA ASN A 191 -19.51 1.21 2.74
C ASN A 191 -18.94 0.28 1.67
N PHE A 192 -18.83 -1.01 1.96
CA PHE A 192 -18.37 -1.99 0.97
C PHE A 192 -19.37 -2.16 -0.19
N LEU A 193 -20.67 -2.11 0.09
CA LEU A 193 -21.72 -2.19 -0.94
C LEU A 193 -21.64 -1.05 -1.96
N LYS A 194 -21.12 0.12 -1.58
CA LYS A 194 -20.83 1.20 -2.54
C LYS A 194 -19.69 0.82 -3.49
N ILE A 195 -18.61 0.21 -2.99
CA ILE A 195 -17.51 -0.33 -3.83
C ILE A 195 -18.05 -1.40 -4.77
N LEU A 196 -18.89 -2.29 -4.26
CA LEU A 196 -19.53 -3.35 -5.06
C LEU A 196 -20.48 -2.75 -6.12
N ALA A 197 -21.25 -1.73 -5.78
CA ALA A 197 -22.10 -1.01 -6.72
C ALA A 197 -21.26 -0.38 -7.84
N HIS A 198 -20.09 0.20 -7.54
CA HIS A 198 -19.17 0.65 -8.60
C HIS A 198 -18.68 -0.49 -9.50
N TRP A 199 -18.50 -1.70 -8.97
CA TRP A 199 -18.14 -2.87 -9.78
C TRP A 199 -19.28 -3.36 -10.70
N ILE A 200 -20.52 -3.31 -10.22
CA ILE A 200 -21.69 -3.85 -10.93
C ILE A 200 -22.29 -2.80 -11.88
N LEU A 201 -22.37 -1.53 -11.45
CA LEU A 201 -23.13 -0.46 -12.11
C LEU A 201 -22.24 0.52 -12.89
N GLU A 202 -21.00 0.75 -12.46
CA GLU A 202 -20.14 1.79 -13.03
C GLU A 202 -18.96 1.21 -13.85
N PHE A 203 -19.23 1.01 -15.15
CA PHE A 203 -18.28 0.79 -16.25
C PHE A 203 -17.44 -0.50 -16.33
N HIS A 204 -17.51 -1.13 -17.52
CA HIS A 204 -16.48 -1.79 -18.34
C HIS A 204 -15.10 -2.02 -17.69
N ARG A 205 -15.05 -2.89 -16.69
CA ARG A 205 -13.77 -3.47 -16.29
C ARG A 205 -13.36 -4.47 -17.35
N ASP A 206 -12.12 -4.37 -17.78
CA ASP A 206 -11.57 -5.33 -18.71
C ASP A 206 -11.57 -6.73 -18.10
N ILE A 207 -11.83 -7.72 -18.94
CA ILE A 207 -11.74 -9.13 -18.58
C ILE A 207 -10.34 -9.43 -18.04
N GLY A 208 -10.27 -10.22 -16.97
CA GLY A 208 -9.05 -10.51 -16.22
C GLY A 208 -8.77 -9.55 -15.07
N THR A 209 -9.52 -8.46 -14.92
CA THR A 209 -9.44 -7.60 -13.72
C THR A 209 -9.78 -8.38 -12.48
N TYR A 210 -8.93 -8.33 -11.45
CA TYR A 210 -9.10 -9.08 -10.21
C TYR A 210 -8.68 -8.29 -8.98
N HIS A 211 -9.65 -7.88 -8.17
CA HIS A 211 -9.39 -7.21 -6.89
C HIS A 211 -9.81 -8.09 -5.72
N THR A 212 -9.05 -7.99 -4.64
CA THR A 212 -9.34 -8.68 -3.38
C THR A 212 -9.40 -7.68 -2.24
N TYR A 213 -10.26 -7.93 -1.28
CA TYR A 213 -10.53 -7.04 -0.15
C TYR A 213 -10.46 -7.85 1.15
N GLN A 214 -9.70 -7.36 2.12
CA GLN A 214 -9.66 -7.95 3.45
C GLN A 214 -10.82 -7.40 4.29
N LEU A 215 -11.77 -8.25 4.66
CA LEU A 215 -12.99 -7.89 5.38
C LEU A 215 -13.17 -8.75 6.64
N SER A 216 -14.09 -8.34 7.52
CA SER A 216 -14.56 -9.20 8.60
C SER A 216 -15.58 -10.21 8.07
N GLU A 217 -15.74 -11.34 8.77
CA GLU A 217 -16.70 -12.39 8.39
C GLU A 217 -18.12 -11.86 8.27
N ALA A 218 -18.58 -11.10 9.27
CA ALA A 218 -19.92 -10.52 9.30
C ALA A 218 -20.22 -9.66 8.06
N VAL A 219 -19.23 -8.87 7.63
CA VAL A 219 -19.38 -8.00 6.45
C VAL A 219 -19.41 -8.82 5.17
N VAL A 220 -18.54 -9.83 5.06
CA VAL A 220 -18.53 -10.73 3.91
C VAL A 220 -19.87 -11.45 3.77
N ASP A 221 -20.41 -11.97 4.86
CA ASP A 221 -21.68 -12.71 4.84
C ASP A 221 -22.86 -11.80 4.50
N GLU A 222 -22.94 -10.62 5.10
CA GLU A 222 -24.00 -9.64 4.81
C GLU A 222 -23.97 -9.22 3.33
N VAL A 223 -22.78 -8.96 2.79
CA VAL A 223 -22.61 -8.60 1.36
C VAL A 223 -23.00 -9.75 0.45
N MET A 224 -22.61 -11.00 0.76
CA MET A 224 -23.00 -12.17 -0.03
C MET A 224 -24.52 -12.39 -0.03
N ILE A 225 -25.18 -12.22 1.12
CA ILE A 225 -26.65 -12.28 1.23
C ILE A 225 -27.30 -11.17 0.39
N PHE A 226 -26.78 -9.95 0.51
CA PHE A 226 -27.26 -8.80 -0.25
C PHE A 226 -27.18 -9.08 -1.76
N VAL A 227 -26.06 -9.61 -2.25
CA VAL A 227 -25.89 -9.93 -3.67
C VAL A 227 -26.93 -10.92 -4.16
N ARG A 228 -27.13 -12.04 -3.44
CA ARG A 228 -28.11 -13.06 -3.83
C ARG A 228 -29.53 -12.51 -3.87
N THR A 229 -29.86 -11.64 -2.92
CA THR A 229 -31.20 -11.08 -2.77
C THR A 229 -31.50 -10.05 -3.84
N ASN A 230 -30.55 -9.16 -4.14
CA ASN A 230 -30.78 -7.99 -5.00
C ASN A 230 -30.35 -8.20 -6.45
N TYR A 231 -29.38 -9.08 -6.70
CA TYR A 231 -28.87 -9.38 -8.04
C TYR A 231 -29.16 -10.82 -8.46
N GLY A 232 -30.12 -11.49 -7.81
CA GLY A 232 -30.51 -12.87 -8.12
C GLY A 232 -30.88 -13.10 -9.59
N VAL A 233 -31.48 -12.08 -10.24
CA VAL A 233 -31.84 -12.13 -11.67
C VAL A 233 -30.63 -12.11 -12.61
N MET A 234 -29.47 -11.66 -12.14
CA MET A 234 -28.22 -11.63 -12.89
C MET A 234 -27.39 -12.91 -12.67
N ILE A 235 -27.83 -13.82 -11.79
CA ILE A 235 -27.07 -15.03 -11.49
C ILE A 235 -27.05 -15.93 -12.72
N GLU A 236 -25.86 -16.31 -13.17
CA GLU A 236 -25.66 -17.09 -14.38
C GLU A 236 -26.17 -18.54 -14.19
N ALA A 237 -27.11 -18.94 -15.04
CA ALA A 237 -27.68 -20.27 -15.02
C ALA A 237 -26.65 -21.32 -15.48
N GLY A 238 -26.43 -22.36 -14.66
CA GLY A 238 -25.54 -23.47 -14.99
C GLY A 238 -24.11 -23.36 -14.45
N LEU A 239 -23.72 -22.24 -13.83
CA LEU A 239 -22.45 -22.14 -13.11
C LEU A 239 -22.57 -22.57 -11.63
N PRO A 240 -21.49 -23.06 -11.00
CA PRO A 240 -21.51 -23.47 -9.60
C PRO A 240 -21.81 -22.28 -8.68
N GLN A 241 -23.04 -22.22 -8.16
CA GLN A 241 -23.40 -21.31 -7.09
C GLN A 241 -23.16 -22.03 -5.77
N THR A 242 -22.02 -21.77 -5.14
CA THR A 242 -21.71 -22.31 -3.81
C THR A 242 -22.00 -21.25 -2.75
N THR A 243 -21.96 -21.60 -1.47
CA THR A 243 -22.02 -20.62 -0.38
C THR A 243 -20.92 -19.55 -0.50
N ASP A 244 -19.79 -19.93 -1.09
CA ASP A 244 -18.56 -19.14 -1.10
C ASP A 244 -18.30 -18.43 -2.42
N GLN A 245 -19.11 -18.69 -3.45
CA GLN A 245 -18.96 -18.07 -4.77
C GLN A 245 -20.33 -17.75 -5.40
N ILE A 246 -20.40 -16.59 -6.04
CA ILE A 246 -21.53 -16.13 -6.85
C ILE A 246 -20.98 -15.65 -8.19
N THR A 247 -21.57 -16.08 -9.29
CA THR A 247 -21.26 -15.53 -10.62
C THR A 247 -22.46 -14.75 -11.15
N LEU A 248 -22.25 -13.47 -11.44
CA LEU A 248 -23.24 -12.57 -12.03
C LEU A 248 -22.90 -12.34 -13.50
N ASN A 249 -23.86 -12.54 -14.40
CA ASN A 249 -23.77 -12.09 -15.78
C ASN A 249 -23.92 -10.55 -15.80
N ILE A 250 -22.86 -9.86 -16.21
CA ILE A 250 -22.83 -8.39 -16.26
C ILE A 250 -23.23 -7.90 -17.65
N ASN A 251 -22.88 -8.66 -18.70
CA ASN A 251 -23.32 -8.47 -20.08
C ASN A 251 -23.13 -9.77 -20.89
N ASP A 252 -23.53 -9.74 -22.16
CA ASP A 252 -23.50 -10.90 -23.08
C ASP A 252 -22.14 -11.60 -23.23
N THR A 253 -21.04 -10.97 -22.80
CA THR A 253 -19.66 -11.45 -23.04
C THR A 253 -18.78 -11.49 -21.79
N SER A 254 -19.34 -11.15 -20.62
CA SER A 254 -18.56 -11.14 -19.39
C SER A 254 -19.39 -11.32 -18.13
N SER A 255 -18.78 -12.01 -17.17
CA SER A 255 -19.35 -12.30 -15.86
C SER A 255 -18.46 -11.77 -14.74
N LEU A 256 -19.09 -11.30 -13.67
CA LEU A 256 -18.43 -10.94 -12.42
C LEU A 256 -18.49 -12.13 -11.47
N VAL A 257 -17.33 -12.70 -11.18
CA VAL A 257 -17.16 -13.73 -10.15
C VAL A 257 -16.86 -13.06 -8.82
N ILE A 258 -17.78 -13.25 -7.88
CA ILE A 258 -17.70 -12.83 -6.50
C ILE A 258 -17.36 -14.06 -5.66
N SER A 259 -16.29 -13.99 -4.87
CA SER A 259 -15.83 -15.12 -4.07
C SER A 259 -15.47 -14.69 -2.65
N LYS A 260 -15.63 -15.60 -1.70
CA LYS A 260 -15.07 -15.47 -0.36
C LYS A 260 -14.21 -16.67 -0.02
N PHE A 261 -13.11 -16.44 0.65
CA PHE A 261 -12.28 -17.50 1.22
C PHE A 261 -11.52 -16.97 2.43
N GLN A 262 -11.16 -17.87 3.33
CA GLN A 262 -10.37 -17.53 4.50
C GLN A 262 -8.88 -17.64 4.17
N GLN A 263 -8.11 -16.61 4.53
CA GLN A 263 -6.65 -16.62 4.46
C GLN A 263 -6.09 -16.29 5.83
N LYS A 264 -5.55 -17.31 6.52
CA LYS A 264 -5.17 -17.22 7.94
C LYS A 264 -6.39 -16.84 8.80
N GLU A 265 -6.30 -15.78 9.60
CA GLU A 265 -7.37 -15.28 10.47
C GLU A 265 -8.22 -14.17 9.81
N LYS A 266 -8.09 -13.97 8.50
CA LYS A 266 -8.79 -12.90 7.78
C LYS A 266 -9.63 -13.48 6.65
N TRP A 267 -10.77 -12.87 6.41
CA TRP A 267 -11.61 -13.17 5.26
C TRP A 267 -11.21 -12.31 4.07
N ILE A 268 -11.10 -12.95 2.92
CA ILE A 268 -10.80 -12.32 1.65
C ILE A 268 -12.05 -12.38 0.78
N PHE A 269 -12.49 -11.21 0.32
CA PHE A 269 -13.57 -11.05 -0.64
C PHE A 269 -12.96 -10.71 -2.00
N GLY A 270 -13.16 -11.57 -3.00
CA GLY A 270 -12.61 -11.44 -4.34
C GLY A 270 -13.66 -11.03 -5.36
N LEU A 271 -13.29 -10.11 -6.24
CA LEU A 271 -14.08 -9.64 -7.39
C LEU A 271 -13.25 -9.81 -8.66
N LYS A 272 -13.73 -10.63 -9.60
CA LYS A 272 -13.01 -10.96 -10.84
C LYS A 272 -13.92 -10.84 -12.06
N MET A 273 -13.43 -10.18 -13.12
CA MET A 273 -14.08 -10.22 -14.43
C MET A 273 -13.60 -11.43 -15.24
N GLU A 274 -14.54 -12.25 -15.72
CA GLU A 274 -14.32 -13.41 -16.58
C GLU A 274 -15.11 -13.29 -17.89
N HIS A 275 -14.76 -14.15 -18.86
CA HIS A 275 -15.48 -14.33 -20.12
C HIS A 275 -16.78 -15.10 -19.91
#